data_AF-A0A431KN72-F1
#
_entry.id   AF-A0A431KN72-F1
#
_cell.length_a   1.000
_cell.length_b   1.000
_cell.length_c   1.000
_cell.angle_alpha   90.00
_cell.angle_beta   90.00
_cell.angle_gamma   90.00
#
_symmetry.space_group_name_H-M   'P 1'
#
loop_
_entity.id
_entity.type
_entity.pdbx_description
1 polymer ?
#
loop_
_entity_poly.entity_id
_entity_poly.type
_entity_poly.pdbx_seq_one_letter_code
_entity_poly.pdbx_strand_id
1 'polypeptide(L)'
;MKFAKLLDAKGRPIERPKAVPGSVSFNAREGVAQAWGADGQTLLAEMVKARVEWIGAAGLRLEGMEPFEGPKGTQYRAMEWSLVFSDDGAPS
;
A
#
# COMPACT_ATOMS: atom_id res chain seq x y z
N MET A 1 -11.79 0.68 -4.65
CA MET A 1 -10.38 1.11 -4.50
C MET A 1 -9.46 -0.07 -4.80
N LYS A 2 -8.26 0.21 -5.32
CA LYS A 2 -7.22 -0.82 -5.56
C LYS A 2 -5.90 -0.31 -5.03
N PHE A 3 -5.01 -1.22 -4.60
CA PHE A 3 -3.65 -0.88 -4.20
C PHE A 3 -2.62 -1.66 -5.03
N ALA A 4 -1.43 -1.10 -5.20
CA ALA A 4 -0.30 -1.79 -5.82
C ALA A 4 1.01 -1.48 -5.10
N LYS A 5 1.88 -2.49 -4.95
CA LYS A 5 3.27 -2.30 -4.52
C LYS A 5 4.11 -1.82 -5.68
N LEU A 6 4.98 -0.84 -5.45
CA LEU A 6 5.86 -0.29 -6.48
C LEU A 6 7.30 -0.80 -6.41
N LEU A 7 7.72 -1.35 -5.27
CA LEU A 7 9.06 -1.87 -5.05
C LEU A 7 9.04 -3.37 -4.74
N ASP A 8 10.06 -4.07 -5.21
CA ASP A 8 10.27 -5.49 -4.95
C ASP A 8 10.91 -5.74 -3.57
N ALA A 9 11.20 -7.00 -3.26
CA ALA A 9 11.80 -7.38 -1.99
C ALA A 9 13.16 -6.73 -1.69
N LYS A 10 13.86 -6.23 -2.72
CA LYS A 10 15.18 -5.60 -2.66
C LYS A 10 15.09 -4.07 -2.79
N GLY A 11 13.88 -3.49 -2.77
CA GLY A 11 13.67 -2.06 -2.96
C GLY A 11 13.83 -1.58 -4.41
N ARG A 12 13.84 -2.51 -5.39
CA ARG A 12 13.94 -2.15 -6.81
C ARG A 12 12.56 -1.89 -7.39
N PRO A 13 12.40 -0.97 -8.35
CA PRO A 13 11.11 -0.75 -9.01
C PRO A 13 10.53 -2.03 -9.62
N ILE A 14 9.25 -2.27 -9.38
CA ILE A 14 8.46 -3.29 -10.08
C ILE A 14 8.03 -2.68 -11.41
N GLU A 15 8.49 -3.26 -12.52
CA GLU A 15 8.22 -2.73 -13.87
C GLU A 15 6.72 -2.72 -14.22
N ARG A 16 5.95 -3.67 -13.68
CA ARG A 16 4.51 -3.82 -13.95
C ARG A 16 3.74 -4.06 -12.65
N PRO A 17 3.53 -3.02 -11.84
CA PRO A 17 2.80 -3.15 -10.58
C PRO A 17 1.34 -3.49 -10.88
N LYS A 18 0.85 -4.62 -10.35
CA LYS A 18 -0.54 -5.04 -10.53
C LYS A 18 -1.40 -4.47 -9.41
N ALA A 19 -2.42 -3.69 -9.78
CA ALA A 19 -3.41 -3.21 -8.84
C ALA A 19 -4.32 -4.36 -8.38
N VAL A 20 -4.39 -4.57 -7.07
CA VAL A 20 -5.21 -5.59 -6.42
C VAL A 20 -6.44 -4.94 -5.78
N PRO A 21 -7.65 -5.48 -5.97
CA PRO A 21 -8.84 -5.02 -5.25
C PRO A 21 -8.66 -5.15 -3.74
N GLY A 22 -9.04 -4.10 -3.00
CA GLY A 22 -8.90 -4.07 -1.56
C GLY A 22 -9.09 -2.68 -0.98
N SER A 23 -8.77 -2.54 0.29
CA SER A 23 -8.77 -1.27 1.02
C SER A 23 -7.45 -1.07 1.75
N VAL A 24 -7.20 0.17 2.17
CA VAL A 24 -6.04 0.52 2.98
C VAL A 24 -6.52 1.27 4.21
N SER A 25 -6.05 0.86 5.38
CA SER A 25 -6.14 1.65 6.62
C SER A 25 -4.79 2.31 6.88
N PHE A 26 -4.82 3.53 7.43
CA PHE A 26 -3.62 4.26 7.83
C PHE A 26 -3.82 4.88 9.21
N ASN A 27 -2.99 4.47 10.17
CA ASN A 27 -2.89 5.07 11.49
C ASN A 27 -1.68 6.01 11.51
N ALA A 28 -1.94 7.31 11.36
CA ALA A 28 -0.88 8.33 11.33
C ALA A 28 -0.12 8.46 12.66
N ARG A 29 -0.76 8.18 13.81
CA ARG A 29 -0.11 8.27 15.13
C ARG A 29 0.95 7.19 15.29
N GLU A 30 0.67 5.99 14.82
CA GLU A 30 1.57 4.84 14.93
C GLU A 30 2.50 4.70 13.72
N GLY A 31 2.22 5.44 12.64
CA GLY A 31 2.92 5.30 11.37
C GLY A 31 2.71 3.90 10.78
N VAL A 32 1.50 3.35 10.87
CA VAL A 32 1.17 2.02 10.37
C VAL A 32 0.15 2.12 9.25
N ALA A 33 0.43 1.48 8.12
CA ALA A 33 -0.51 1.31 7.02
C ALA A 33 -0.72 -0.18 6.74
N GLN A 34 -1.97 -0.60 6.57
CA GLN A 34 -2.32 -1.99 6.29
C GLN A 34 -3.18 -2.08 5.04
N ALA A 35 -2.80 -2.96 4.11
CA ALA A 35 -3.56 -3.28 2.93
C ALA A 35 -4.38 -4.55 3.18
N TRP A 36 -5.69 -4.44 3.01
CA TRP A 36 -6.65 -5.51 3.24
C TRP A 36 -7.19 -6.02 1.91
N GLY A 37 -7.44 -7.32 1.84
CA GLY A 37 -8.13 -7.96 0.74
C GLY A 37 -9.56 -7.45 0.59
N ALA A 38 -10.19 -7.79 -0.53
CA ALA A 38 -11.57 -7.40 -0.83
C ALA A 38 -12.60 -7.96 0.18
N ASP A 39 -12.23 -9.00 0.94
CA ASP A 39 -13.03 -9.57 2.04
C ASP A 39 -13.00 -8.71 3.32
N GLY A 40 -12.12 -7.70 3.39
CA GLY A 40 -11.90 -6.86 4.56
C GLY A 40 -11.26 -7.59 5.76
N GLN A 41 -10.83 -8.84 5.59
CA GLN A 41 -10.31 -9.70 6.67
C GLN A 41 -8.88 -10.17 6.40
N THR A 42 -8.54 -10.40 5.13
CA THR A 42 -7.21 -10.87 4.75
C THR A 42 -6.21 -9.71 4.75
N LEU A 43 -5.22 -9.73 5.63
CA LEU A 43 -4.09 -8.79 5.58
C LEU A 43 -3.16 -9.19 4.43
N LEU A 44 -3.05 -8.33 3.42
CA LEU A 44 -2.22 -8.57 2.23
C LEU A 44 -0.81 -7.98 2.35
N ALA A 45 -0.69 -6.85 3.06
CA ALA A 45 0.59 -6.20 3.30
C ALA A 45 0.48 -5.23 4.49
N GLU A 46 1.61 -4.97 5.14
CA GLU A 46 1.72 -3.98 6.22
C GLU A 46 2.98 -3.13 6.01
N MET A 47 2.87 -1.83 6.26
CA MET A 47 4.01 -0.92 6.35
C MET A 47 4.06 -0.28 7.74
N VAL A 48 5.26 -0.27 8.31
CA VAL A 48 5.62 0.52 9.51
C VAL A 48 6.40 1.77 9.10
N LYS A 49 6.41 2.77 9.99
CA LYS A 49 6.91 4.12 9.69
C LYS A 49 6.32 4.70 8.39
N ALA A 50 5.08 4.32 8.11
CA ALA A 50 4.34 4.73 6.94
C ALA A 50 3.97 6.20 7.03
N ARG A 51 4.04 6.90 5.90
CA ARG A 51 3.58 8.29 5.75
C ARG A 51 2.90 8.49 4.41
N VAL A 52 2.05 9.51 4.36
CA VAL A 52 1.50 10.02 3.09
C VAL A 52 2.59 10.82 2.39
N GLU A 53 3.00 10.35 1.22
CA GLU A 53 3.92 11.08 0.34
C GLU A 53 3.14 12.10 -0.49
N TRP A 54 1.98 11.70 -1.03
CA TRP A 54 1.15 12.52 -1.90
C TRP A 54 -0.31 12.11 -1.82
N ILE A 55 -1.22 13.10 -1.90
CA ILE A 55 -2.67 12.89 -2.04
C ILE A 55 -3.23 13.82 -3.12
N GLY A 56 -4.13 13.30 -3.94
CA GLY A 56 -4.84 14.08 -4.95
C GLY A 56 -6.17 13.43 -5.35
N ALA A 57 -6.91 14.09 -6.25
CA ALA A 57 -8.22 13.61 -6.69
C ALA A 57 -8.18 12.19 -7.29
N ALA A 58 -7.08 11.84 -7.98
CA ALA A 58 -6.92 10.55 -8.64
C ALA A 58 -6.40 9.43 -7.69
N GLY A 59 -5.95 9.77 -6.48
CA GLY A 59 -5.36 8.75 -5.60
C GLY A 59 -4.52 9.26 -4.45
N LEU A 60 -3.82 8.30 -3.85
CA LEU A 60 -2.94 8.49 -2.70
C LEU A 60 -1.67 7.66 -2.90
N ARG A 61 -0.53 8.19 -2.48
CA ARG A 61 0.71 7.44 -2.34
C ARG A 61 1.16 7.40 -0.89
N LEU A 62 1.46 6.20 -0.43
CA LEU A 62 2.04 5.92 0.88
C LEU A 62 3.45 5.36 0.67
N GLU A 63 4.37 5.80 1.52
CA GLU A 63 5.71 5.23 1.59
C GLU A 63 6.01 4.80 3.03
N GLY A 64 6.84 3.78 3.18
CA GLY A 64 7.17 3.22 4.49
C GLY A 64 8.09 2.01 4.37
N MET A 65 8.02 1.14 5.37
CA MET A 65 8.83 -0.07 5.43
C MET A 65 7.97 -1.30 5.64
N GLU A 66 8.13 -2.30 4.78
CA GLU A 66 7.43 -3.59 4.94
C GLU A 66 8.37 -4.62 5.60
N PRO A 67 7.94 -5.31 6.68
CA PRO A 67 8.67 -6.46 7.19
C PRO A 67 8.57 -7.63 6.20
N PHE A 68 9.70 -8.27 5.86
CA PHE A 68 9.70 -9.38 4.89
C PHE A 68 10.17 -10.72 5.47
N GLU A 69 10.53 -10.76 6.76
CA GLU A 69 10.77 -11.99 7.53
C GLU A 69 9.55 -12.37 8.40
N GLY A 70 8.37 -11.82 8.09
CA GLY A 70 7.15 -11.99 8.87
C GLY A 70 7.08 -11.07 10.11
N PRO A 71 6.05 -11.21 10.94
CA PRO A 71 5.69 -10.23 11.98
C PRO A 71 6.67 -10.12 13.16
N LYS A 72 7.63 -11.04 13.29
CA LYS A 72 8.71 -11.00 14.29
C LYS A 72 10.09 -10.71 13.69
N GLY A 73 10.15 -10.50 12.38
CA GLY A 73 11.39 -10.20 11.67
C GLY A 73 11.94 -8.83 12.04
N THR A 74 13.25 -8.70 12.05
CA THR A 74 13.93 -7.40 12.24
C THR A 74 14.36 -6.77 10.91
N GLN A 75 14.15 -7.49 9.80
CA GLN A 75 14.46 -7.01 8.47
C GLN A 75 13.27 -6.35 7.81
N TYR A 76 13.55 -5.18 7.26
CA TYR A 76 12.60 -4.31 6.60
C TYR A 76 13.11 -3.94 5.22
N ARG A 77 12.18 -3.74 4.30
CA ARG A 77 12.46 -3.15 2.98
C ARG A 77 11.71 -1.85 2.82
N ALA A 78 12.32 -0.90 2.12
CA ALA A 78 11.59 0.28 1.66
C ALA A 78 10.43 -0.15 0.76
N MET A 79 9.29 0.51 0.91
CA MET A 79 8.08 0.17 0.19
C MET A 79 7.26 1.42 -0.12
N GLU A 80 6.66 1.41 -1.30
CA GLU A 80 5.72 2.42 -1.76
C GLU A 80 4.46 1.75 -2.28
N TRP A 81 3.31 2.25 -1.84
CA TRP A 81 1.99 1.83 -2.32
C TRP A 81 1.29 2.98 -3.03
N SER A 82 0.70 2.67 -4.18
CA SER A 82 -0.23 3.59 -4.84
C SER A 82 -1.66 3.06 -4.72
N LEU A 83 -2.56 3.94 -4.27
CA LEU A 83 -3.99 3.71 -4.25
C LEU A 83 -4.62 4.52 -5.36
N VAL A 84 -5.43 3.87 -6.18
CA VAL A 84 -6.20 4.53 -7.24
C VAL A 84 -7.63 4.71 -6.77
N PHE A 85 -8.10 5.95 -6.81
CA PHE A 85 -9.52 6.26 -6.62
C PHE A 85 -10.17 6.15 -8.00
N SER A 86 -11.10 5.21 -8.14
CA SER A 86 -11.93 5.17 -9.34
C SER A 86 -12.91 6.35 -9.27
N ASP A 87 -13.05 7.12 -10.35
CA ASP A 87 -14.30 7.85 -10.61
C ASP A 87 -15.34 6.81 -11.01
N ASP A 88 -15.98 6.18 -10.02
CA ASP A 88 -17.19 5.39 -10.29
C ASP A 88 -18.33 6.37 -10.58
N GLY A 89 -18.34 7.02 -11.76
CA GLY A 89 -19.36 8.02 -12.09
C GLY A 89 -19.32 8.81 -13.40
N ALA A 90 -18.53 8.47 -14.43
CA ALA A 90 -18.68 9.10 -15.75
C ALA A 90 -19.45 8.18 -16.72
N PRO A 91 -20.67 8.53 -17.19
CA PRO A 91 -21.34 7.78 -18.23
C PRO A 91 -20.58 7.95 -19.56
N SER A 92 -20.40 6.82 -20.25
CA SER A 92 -19.92 6.71 -21.63
C SER A 92 -20.87 7.37 -22.63
#